data_AF-A0AAW2XS91-F1
#
_entry.id   AF-A0AAW2XS91-F1
#
_cell.length_a   1.000
_cell.length_b   1.000
_cell.length_c   1.000
_cell.angle_alpha   90.00
_cell.angle_beta   90.00
_cell.angle_gamma   90.00
#
_symmetry.space_group_name_H-M   'P 1'
#
loop_
_entity.id
_entity.type
_entity.pdbx_description
1 polymer ?
#
loop_
_entity_poly.entity_id
_entity_poly.type
_entity_poly.pdbx_seq_one_letter_code
_entity_poly.pdbx_strand_id
1 'polypeptide(L)'
;MNNDGTTWNEELIKEEFCEYDAALILEAPIRDSNVEDFLGWHYNTNGKFSVKSAYDLALWQATISGPSAEGVRGGTEEGDWSFLWKARVPPKIQLFAWKACQEAIPVAINLKKRGVQVEVACSCCSLRKENSLHVLVSSLASLGTLRLTLAYYLSKWSVY
;
A
#
# COMPACT_ATOMS: atom_id res chain seq x y z
N MET A 1 24.04 1.15 36.46
CA MET A 1 25.02 2.26 36.42
C MET A 1 25.55 2.47 37.82
N ASN A 2 26.75 3.04 37.96
CA ASN A 2 27.29 3.50 39.24
C ASN A 2 26.45 4.66 39.80
N ASN A 3 26.63 4.99 41.08
CA ASN A 3 25.82 6.00 41.79
C ASN A 3 25.88 7.40 41.17
N ASP A 4 26.89 7.68 40.37
CA ASP A 4 27.11 8.93 39.63
C ASP A 4 26.55 8.90 38.20
N GLY A 5 26.04 7.76 37.72
CA GLY A 5 25.40 7.63 36.40
C GLY A 5 26.34 7.68 35.20
N THR A 6 27.65 7.81 35.42
CA THR A 6 28.65 8.02 34.36
C THR A 6 29.15 6.72 33.73
N THR A 7 29.09 5.62 34.48
CA THR A 7 29.71 4.33 34.12
C THR A 7 28.85 3.14 34.54
N TRP A 8 29.13 1.98 33.96
CA TRP A 8 28.47 0.72 34.32
C TRP A 8 28.92 0.29 35.71
N ASN A 9 28.00 -0.31 36.47
CA ASN A 9 28.36 -0.96 37.73
C ASN A 9 28.81 -2.38 37.39
N GLU A 10 30.11 -2.57 37.22
CA GLU A 10 30.67 -3.83 36.77
C GLU A 10 30.41 -4.99 37.75
N GLU A 11 30.46 -4.73 39.06
CA GLU A 11 30.22 -5.75 40.09
C GLU A 11 28.79 -6.27 39.97
N LEU A 12 27.81 -5.36 39.95
CA LEU A 12 26.41 -5.73 39.82
C LEU A 12 26.11 -6.46 38.50
N ILE A 13 26.73 -6.06 37.40
CA ILE A 13 26.53 -6.69 36.09
C ILE A 13 27.10 -8.11 36.07
N LYS A 14 28.29 -8.32 36.64
CA LYS A 14 28.92 -9.66 36.71
C LYS A 14 28.20 -10.58 37.71
N GLU A 15 27.48 -10.03 38.69
CA GLU A 15 26.65 -10.81 39.62
C GLU A 15 25.30 -11.24 39.02
N GLU A 16 24.64 -10.37 38.24
CA GLU A 16 23.30 -10.61 37.70
C GLU A 16 23.30 -11.31 36.32
N PHE A 17 24.33 -11.10 35.50
CA PHE A 17 24.38 -11.62 34.13
C PHE A 17 25.47 -12.69 33.96
N CYS A 18 25.25 -13.62 33.03
CA CYS A 18 26.27 -14.60 32.69
C CYS A 18 27.49 -13.93 32.03
N GLU A 19 28.67 -14.56 32.06
CA GLU A 19 29.91 -13.96 31.52
C GLU A 19 29.76 -13.43 30.08
N TYR A 20 29.01 -14.15 29.23
CA TYR A 20 28.77 -13.74 27.85
C TYR A 20 27.95 -12.44 27.75
N ASP A 21 26.81 -12.38 28.46
CA ASP A 21 25.95 -11.19 28.44
C ASP A 21 26.60 -10.02 29.18
N ALA A 22 27.27 -10.29 30.29
CA ALA A 22 28.02 -9.29 31.05
C ALA A 22 29.09 -8.62 30.18
N ALA A 23 29.83 -9.39 29.37
CA ALA A 23 30.81 -8.85 28.43
C ALA A 23 30.14 -7.92 27.40
N LEU A 24 29.02 -8.33 26.80
CA LEU A 24 28.28 -7.52 25.82
C LEU A 24 27.73 -6.23 26.43
N ILE A 25 27.22 -6.28 27.67
CA ILE A 25 26.70 -5.11 28.38
C ILE A 25 27.83 -4.13 28.68
N LEU A 26 29.00 -4.63 29.13
CA LEU A 26 30.15 -3.79 29.43
C LEU A 26 30.77 -3.14 28.18
N GLU A 27 30.66 -3.79 27.01
CA GLU A 27 31.04 -3.22 25.72
C GLU A 27 30.06 -2.14 25.23
N ALA A 28 28.82 -2.12 25.72
CA ALA A 28 27.83 -1.14 25.29
C ALA A 28 28.20 0.26 25.82
N PRO A 29 28.40 1.26 24.93
CA PRO A 29 28.77 2.60 25.36
C PRO A 29 27.63 3.26 26.12
N ILE A 30 27.93 3.75 27.33
CA ILE A 30 27.02 4.64 28.06
C ILE A 30 27.10 6.02 27.41
N ARG A 31 25.96 6.52 26.94
CA ARG A 31 25.86 7.89 26.44
C ARG A 31 26.02 8.88 27.60
N ASP A 32 26.74 9.96 27.32
CA ASP A 32 26.85 11.10 28.21
C ASP A 32 25.45 11.70 28.46
N SER A 33 25.11 11.88 29.73
CA SER A 33 23.82 12.41 30.19
C SER A 33 23.49 13.83 29.69
N ASN A 34 24.47 14.53 29.12
CA ASN A 34 24.30 15.88 28.57
C ASN A 34 23.63 15.95 27.19
N VAL A 35 23.24 14.81 26.60
CA VAL A 35 22.54 14.76 25.31
C VAL A 35 21.09 14.33 25.53
N GLU A 36 20.15 15.16 25.08
CA GLU A 36 18.72 14.78 25.09
C GLU A 36 18.46 13.56 24.20
N ASP A 37 17.58 12.68 24.67
CA ASP A 37 17.13 11.52 23.91
C ASP A 37 16.46 11.95 22.59
N PHE A 38 16.73 11.21 21.53
CA PHE A 38 16.13 11.44 20.22
C PHE A 38 15.64 10.15 19.58
N LEU A 39 14.59 10.26 18.76
CA LEU A 39 14.08 9.15 17.95
C LEU A 39 15.08 8.81 16.83
N GLY A 40 15.81 7.72 17.00
CA GLY A 40 16.71 7.16 15.99
C GLY A 40 15.97 6.29 14.97
N TRP A 41 16.26 6.52 13.69
CA TRP A 41 15.75 5.71 12.57
C TRP A 41 16.88 4.90 11.94
N HIS A 42 16.96 3.61 12.27
CA HIS A 42 18.06 2.73 11.85
C HIS A 42 18.06 2.41 10.34
N TYR A 43 16.96 2.67 9.63
CA TYR A 43 16.87 2.48 8.17
C TYR A 43 17.34 3.70 7.37
N ASN A 44 18.18 4.53 7.98
CA ASN A 44 18.90 5.61 7.34
C ASN A 44 20.26 5.79 8.03
N THR A 45 21.34 5.96 7.26
CA THR A 45 22.71 6.09 7.79
C THR A 45 22.87 7.29 8.71
N ASN A 46 22.05 8.32 8.52
CA ASN A 46 22.09 9.54 9.34
C ASN A 46 21.23 9.44 10.60
N GLY A 47 20.60 8.29 10.85
CA GLY A 47 19.71 8.05 11.99
C GLY A 47 18.43 8.88 11.99
N LYS A 48 18.16 9.66 10.92
CA LYS A 48 16.99 10.55 10.81
C LYS A 48 15.86 9.89 10.05
N PHE A 49 14.65 10.02 10.59
CA PHE A 49 13.43 9.61 9.92
C PHE A 49 13.15 10.47 8.67
N SER A 50 12.69 9.82 7.61
CA SER A 50 12.10 10.49 6.45
C SER A 50 10.98 9.61 5.87
N VAL A 51 10.00 10.26 5.22
CA VAL A 51 8.93 9.53 4.50
C VAL A 51 9.51 8.60 3.44
N LYS A 52 10.60 9.02 2.78
CA LYS A 52 11.30 8.21 1.78
C LYS A 52 11.89 6.94 2.39
N SER A 53 12.68 7.04 3.46
CA SER A 53 13.28 5.87 4.11
C SER A 53 12.24 4.93 4.73
N ALA A 54 11.09 5.46 5.18
CA ALA A 54 9.97 4.65 5.63
C ALA A 54 9.28 3.91 4.47
N TYR A 55 9.11 4.57 3.33
CA TYR A 55 8.57 3.96 2.11
C TYR A 55 9.49 2.88 1.55
N ASP A 56 10.81 3.15 1.49
CA ASP A 56 11.81 2.18 1.05
C ASP A 56 11.81 0.93 1.95
N LEU A 57 11.68 1.12 3.27
CA LEU A 57 11.51 0.01 4.23
C LEU A 57 10.23 -0.78 3.94
N ALA A 58 9.10 -0.11 3.74
CA ALA A 58 7.83 -0.77 3.45
C ALA A 58 7.89 -1.60 2.16
N LEU A 59 8.55 -1.08 1.11
CA LEU A 59 8.81 -1.82 -0.13
C LEU A 59 9.71 -3.04 0.10
N TRP A 60 10.79 -2.89 0.87
CA TRP A 60 11.70 -3.98 1.20
C TRP A 60 10.99 -5.08 1.99
N GLN A 61 10.21 -4.71 3.01
CA GLN A 61 9.39 -5.64 3.80
C GLN A 61 8.34 -6.35 2.93
N ALA A 62 7.70 -5.63 2.01
CA ALA A 62 6.77 -6.23 1.05
C ALA A 62 7.46 -7.19 0.07
N THR A 63 8.74 -6.98 -0.24
CA THR A 63 9.51 -7.85 -1.14
C THR A 63 9.92 -9.14 -0.43
N ILE A 64 10.32 -9.05 0.85
CA ILE A 64 10.79 -10.20 1.63
C ILE A 64 9.65 -11.02 2.22
N SER A 65 8.55 -10.39 2.63
CA SER A 65 7.47 -11.06 3.38
C SER A 65 6.48 -11.85 2.50
N GLY A 66 6.73 -11.98 1.19
CA GLY A 66 5.73 -12.54 0.28
C GLY A 66 4.40 -11.76 0.32
N PRO A 67 3.33 -12.21 -0.36
CA PRO A 67 2.10 -11.44 -0.55
C PRO A 67 1.18 -11.46 0.69
N SER A 68 1.68 -11.07 1.86
CA SER A 68 0.84 -10.90 3.07
C SER A 68 0.95 -9.54 3.76
N ALA A 69 1.58 -8.54 3.12
CA ALA A 69 1.38 -7.16 3.51
C ALA A 69 0.14 -6.61 2.80
N GLU A 70 -0.94 -6.45 3.55
CA GLU A 70 -2.21 -5.81 3.18
C GLU A 70 -1.99 -4.32 2.91
N GLY A 71 -1.38 -4.04 1.77
CA GLY A 71 -1.19 -2.70 1.22
C GLY A 71 -1.26 -2.84 -0.28
N VAL A 72 -2.45 -2.59 -0.84
CA VAL A 72 -2.79 -2.44 -2.27
C VAL A 72 -1.67 -2.87 -3.21
N ARG A 73 -1.39 -4.18 -3.27
CA ARG A 73 -0.71 -4.73 -4.44
C ARG A 73 -1.76 -4.78 -5.54
N GLY A 74 -1.90 -3.66 -6.24
CA GLY A 74 -2.41 -3.65 -7.61
C GLY A 74 -1.45 -4.48 -8.43
N GLY A 75 -1.61 -5.80 -8.36
CA GLY A 75 -0.89 -6.73 -9.20
C GLY A 75 -1.43 -6.61 -10.59
N THR A 76 -0.85 -5.72 -11.39
CA THR A 76 -0.80 -5.84 -12.84
C THR A 76 0.49 -5.18 -13.28
N GLU A 77 1.24 -5.92 -14.10
CA GLU A 77 2.31 -5.51 -15.00
C GLU A 77 2.43 -3.99 -15.15
N GLU A 78 3.64 -3.44 -15.04
CA GLU A 78 3.97 -2.05 -15.37
C GLU A 78 3.70 -1.79 -16.87
N GLY A 79 2.43 -1.80 -17.26
CA GLY A 79 1.98 -1.62 -18.62
C GLY A 79 2.21 -0.18 -19.01
N ASP A 80 2.61 0.04 -20.27
CA ASP A 80 2.69 1.36 -20.84
C ASP A 80 1.29 2.00 -20.88
N TRP A 81 1.03 2.93 -19.94
CA TRP A 81 -0.21 3.70 -19.87
C TRP A 81 -0.20 4.93 -20.80
N SER A 82 0.80 5.10 -21.67
CA SER A 82 0.93 6.28 -22.53
C SER A 82 -0.29 6.46 -23.44
N PHE A 83 -0.90 5.36 -23.91
CA PHE A 83 -2.12 5.42 -24.71
C PHE A 83 -3.29 6.05 -23.94
N LEU A 84 -3.40 5.77 -22.64
CA LEU A 84 -4.48 6.25 -21.80
C LEU A 84 -4.36 7.75 -21.54
N TRP A 85 -3.14 8.22 -21.26
CA TRP A 85 -2.89 9.64 -20.99
C TRP A 85 -2.93 10.50 -22.26
N LYS A 86 -2.65 9.91 -23.44
CA LYS A 86 -2.81 10.57 -24.75
C LYS A 86 -4.26 10.58 -25.26
N ALA A 87 -5.17 9.84 -24.63
CA ALA A 87 -6.56 9.77 -25.07
C ALA A 87 -7.24 11.14 -24.96
N ARG A 88 -7.97 11.55 -26.01
CA ARG A 88 -8.74 12.82 -26.06
C ARG A 88 -10.05 12.70 -25.27
N VAL A 89 -9.93 12.50 -23.96
CA VAL A 89 -11.04 12.42 -23.00
C VAL A 89 -10.70 13.27 -21.77
N PRO A 90 -11.71 13.75 -21.02
CA PRO A 90 -11.45 14.49 -19.79
C PRO A 90 -10.52 13.72 -18.82
N PRO A 91 -9.61 14.39 -18.09
CA PRO A 91 -8.67 13.75 -17.17
C PRO A 91 -9.32 12.84 -16.13
N LYS A 92 -10.55 13.17 -15.71
CA LYS A 92 -11.35 12.35 -14.79
C LYS A 92 -11.64 10.95 -15.36
N ILE A 93 -11.87 10.84 -16.67
CA ILE A 93 -12.11 9.57 -17.36
C ILE A 93 -10.81 8.76 -17.47
N GLN A 94 -9.70 9.41 -17.78
CA GLN A 94 -8.37 8.77 -17.82
C GLN A 94 -8.04 8.16 -16.45
N LEU A 95 -8.18 8.94 -15.37
CA LEU A 95 -7.94 8.47 -14.00
C LEU A 95 -8.89 7.32 -13.62
N PHE A 96 -10.17 7.42 -13.99
CA PHE A 96 -11.13 6.36 -13.72
C PHE A 96 -10.77 5.05 -14.43
N ALA A 97 -10.42 5.11 -15.71
CA ALA A 97 -10.00 3.95 -16.49
C ALA A 97 -8.73 3.31 -15.91
N TRP A 98 -7.73 4.12 -15.55
CA TRP A 98 -6.52 3.65 -14.89
C TRP A 98 -6.86 2.90 -13.59
N LYS A 99 -7.69 3.51 -12.73
CA LYS A 99 -8.17 2.86 -11.49
C LYS A 99 -8.95 1.56 -11.76
N ALA A 100 -9.75 1.52 -12.82
CA ALA A 100 -10.53 0.34 -13.16
C ALA A 100 -9.64 -0.83 -13.58
N CYS A 101 -8.60 -0.56 -14.36
CA CYS A 101 -7.62 -1.56 -14.78
C CYS A 101 -6.72 -2.02 -13.63
N GLN A 102 -6.37 -1.13 -12.70
CA GLN A 102 -5.55 -1.44 -11.52
C GLN A 102 -6.32 -2.12 -10.38
N GLU A 103 -7.55 -2.63 -10.64
CA GLU A 103 -8.45 -3.18 -9.61
C GLU A 103 -8.64 -2.24 -8.39
N ALA A 104 -8.51 -0.93 -8.61
CA ALA A 104 -8.55 0.07 -7.56
C ALA A 104 -9.99 0.55 -7.27
N ILE A 105 -10.93 0.29 -8.17
CA ILE A 105 -12.35 0.64 -8.00
C ILE A 105 -13.07 -0.29 -7.00
N PRO A 106 -14.09 0.23 -6.27
CA PRO A 106 -14.77 -0.50 -5.21
C PRO A 106 -15.86 -1.44 -5.77
N VAL A 107 -15.46 -2.48 -6.49
CA VAL A 107 -16.34 -3.59 -6.88
C VAL A 107 -16.27 -4.71 -5.84
N ALA A 108 -17.33 -5.51 -5.68
CA ALA A 108 -17.42 -6.49 -4.60
C ALA A 108 -16.22 -7.45 -4.51
N ILE A 109 -15.68 -7.91 -5.66
CA ILE A 109 -14.45 -8.73 -5.66
C ILE A 109 -13.26 -7.98 -5.04
N ASN A 110 -13.06 -6.72 -5.40
CA ASN A 110 -11.92 -5.93 -4.91
C ASN A 110 -12.11 -5.56 -3.44
N LEU A 111 -13.34 -5.30 -3.00
CA LEU A 111 -13.67 -5.08 -1.59
C LEU A 111 -13.41 -6.35 -0.76
N LYS A 112 -13.81 -7.52 -1.26
CA LYS A 112 -13.52 -8.81 -0.60
C LYS A 112 -12.02 -9.10 -0.52
N LYS A 113 -11.26 -8.80 -1.57
CA LYS A 113 -9.78 -8.88 -1.55
C LYS A 113 -9.15 -7.98 -0.47
N ARG A 114 -9.82 -6.89 -0.09
CA ARG A 114 -9.39 -5.95 0.96
C ARG A 114 -9.94 -6.30 2.34
N GLY A 115 -10.50 -7.51 2.54
CA GLY A 115 -11.01 -7.97 3.82
C GLY A 115 -12.42 -7.47 4.18
N VAL A 116 -13.08 -6.71 3.30
CA VAL A 116 -14.46 -6.26 3.52
C VAL A 116 -15.40 -7.45 3.29
N GLN A 117 -16.23 -7.76 4.29
CA GLN A 117 -17.23 -8.82 4.19
C GLN A 117 -18.40 -8.37 3.31
N VAL A 118 -18.33 -8.72 2.02
CA VAL A 118 -19.38 -8.44 1.03
C VAL A 118 -19.70 -9.69 0.22
N GLU A 119 -20.96 -9.79 -0.21
CA GLU A 119 -21.36 -10.77 -1.20
C GLU A 119 -20.74 -10.43 -2.55
N VAL A 120 -20.06 -11.41 -3.17
CA VAL A 120 -19.35 -11.19 -4.44
C VAL A 120 -20.24 -11.35 -5.66
N ALA A 121 -21.47 -11.82 -5.51
CA ALA A 121 -22.42 -11.90 -6.60
C ALA A 121 -22.83 -10.49 -7.04
N CYS A 122 -22.91 -10.26 -8.34
CA CYS A 122 -23.35 -8.98 -8.87
C CYS A 122 -24.83 -8.77 -8.55
N SER A 123 -25.14 -7.69 -7.85
CA SER A 123 -26.51 -7.30 -7.50
C SER A 123 -27.40 -7.01 -8.71
N CYS A 124 -26.84 -6.65 -9.87
CA CYS A 124 -27.60 -6.38 -11.08
C CYS A 124 -28.05 -7.63 -11.85
N CYS A 125 -27.26 -8.70 -11.85
CA CYS A 125 -27.56 -9.90 -12.65
C CYS A 125 -27.68 -11.18 -11.84
N SER A 126 -27.21 -11.20 -10.59
CA SER A 126 -27.16 -12.36 -9.68
C SER A 126 -26.49 -13.62 -10.23
N LEU A 127 -25.87 -13.55 -11.42
CA LEU A 127 -25.34 -14.70 -12.17
C LEU A 127 -23.81 -14.75 -12.15
N ARG A 128 -23.15 -13.60 -12.11
CA ARG A 128 -21.69 -13.48 -12.20
C ARG A 128 -21.14 -12.74 -11.00
N LYS A 129 -19.87 -13.00 -10.69
CA LYS A 129 -19.15 -12.24 -9.66
C LYS A 129 -18.93 -10.80 -10.12
N GLU A 130 -19.07 -9.85 -9.20
CA GLU A 130 -18.91 -8.43 -9.46
C GLU A 130 -17.43 -8.04 -9.55
N ASN A 131 -16.92 -7.99 -10.78
CA ASN A 131 -15.59 -7.45 -11.10
C ASN A 131 -15.70 -6.19 -11.99
N SER A 132 -14.58 -5.48 -12.17
CA SER A 132 -14.52 -4.23 -12.94
C SER A 132 -15.07 -4.37 -14.36
N LEU A 133 -14.69 -5.44 -15.08
CA LEU A 133 -15.17 -5.69 -16.44
C LEU A 133 -16.67 -6.00 -16.49
N HIS A 134 -17.17 -6.73 -15.48
CA HIS A 134 -18.58 -7.07 -15.39
C HIS A 134 -19.43 -5.84 -15.15
N VAL A 135 -19.08 -5.03 -14.16
CA VAL A 135 -19.83 -3.82 -13.82
C VAL A 135 -19.80 -2.80 -14.96
N LEU A 136 -18.64 -2.59 -15.57
CA LEU A 136 -18.46 -1.50 -16.54
C LEU A 136 -18.85 -1.87 -17.97
N VAL A 137 -18.72 -3.14 -18.37
CA VAL A 137 -18.85 -3.54 -19.78
C VAL A 137 -19.96 -4.58 -19.98
N SER A 138 -19.96 -5.67 -19.21
CA SER A 138 -20.77 -6.86 -19.52
C SER A 138 -21.99 -7.11 -18.62
N SER A 139 -22.37 -6.15 -17.79
CA SER A 139 -23.60 -6.23 -17.00
C SER A 139 -24.81 -5.81 -17.85
N LEU A 140 -25.98 -6.35 -17.53
CA LEU A 140 -27.22 -5.94 -18.19
C LEU A 140 -27.48 -4.42 -18.02
N ALA A 141 -27.07 -3.87 -16.88
CA ALA A 141 -27.12 -2.44 -16.59
C ALA A 141 -26.18 -1.61 -17.49
N SER A 142 -24.94 -2.07 -17.73
CA SER A 142 -23.99 -1.38 -18.62
C SER A 142 -24.40 -1.49 -20.08
N LEU A 143 -24.92 -2.65 -20.51
CA LEU A 143 -25.40 -2.84 -21.88
C LEU A 143 -26.63 -1.97 -22.18
N GLY A 144 -27.55 -1.81 -21.21
CA GLY A 144 -28.70 -0.92 -21.35
C GLY A 144 -28.29 0.55 -21.49
N THR A 145 -27.39 1.03 -20.64
CA THR A 145 -26.92 2.42 -20.68
C THR A 145 -26.08 2.73 -21.91
N LEU A 146 -25.14 1.85 -22.29
CA LEU A 146 -24.33 2.02 -23.51
C LEU A 146 -25.18 1.98 -24.78
N ARG A 147 -26.20 1.12 -24.84
CA ARG A 147 -27.12 1.08 -25.99
C ARG A 147 -27.91 2.38 -26.13
N LEU A 148 -28.39 2.95 -25.02
CA LEU A 148 -29.15 4.21 -25.03
C LEU A 148 -28.26 5.42 -25.32
N THR A 149 -27.05 5.49 -24.76
CA THR A 149 -26.12 6.58 -25.03
C THR A 149 -25.56 6.51 -26.45
N LEU A 150 -25.20 5.32 -26.95
CA LEU A 150 -24.80 5.17 -28.36
C LEU A 150 -25.95 5.51 -29.30
N ALA A 151 -27.19 5.08 -29.04
CA ALA A 151 -28.34 5.47 -29.85
C ALA A 151 -28.55 7.00 -29.84
N TYR A 152 -28.44 7.64 -28.67
CA TYR A 152 -28.53 9.10 -28.55
C TYR A 152 -27.40 9.82 -29.30
N TYR A 153 -26.14 9.39 -29.14
CA TYR A 153 -25.01 10.00 -29.83
C TYR A 153 -25.05 9.79 -31.35
N LEU A 154 -25.44 8.59 -31.82
CA LEU A 154 -25.62 8.29 -33.24
C LEU A 154 -26.78 9.10 -33.84
N SER A 155 -27.88 9.28 -33.10
CA SER A 155 -28.99 10.15 -33.55
C SER A 155 -28.59 11.62 -33.67
N LYS A 156 -27.64 12.10 -32.85
CA LYS A 156 -27.09 13.45 -32.94
C LYS A 156 -25.98 13.60 -33.99
N TRP A 157 -25.30 12.52 -34.34
CA TRP A 157 -24.25 12.50 -35.36
C TRP A 157 -24.79 12.33 -36.79
N SER A 158 -26.05 11.91 -36.96
CA SER A 158 -26.69 11.77 -38.28
C SER A 158 -27.22 13.08 -38.87
N VAL A 159 -26.96 14.24 -38.25
CA VAL A 159 -27.47 15.56 -38.67
C VAL A 159 -26.35 16.47 -39.21
N TYR A 160 -25.19 15.92 -39.55
CA TYR A 160 -24.14 16.62 -40.30
C TYR A 160 -23.65 15.76 -41.47
#